data_AF-X0V9U6-F1
#
_entry.id   AF-X0V9U6-F1
#
_cell.length_a   1.000
_cell.length_b   1.000
_cell.length_c   1.000
_cell.angle_alpha   90.00
_cell.angle_beta   90.00
_cell.angle_gamma   90.00
#
_symmetry.space_group_name_H-M   'P 1'
#
loop_
_entity.id
_entity.type
_entity.pdbx_description
1 polymer ?
#
loop_
_entity_poly.entity_id
_entity_poly.type
_entity_poly.pdbx_seq_one_letter_code
_entity_poly.pdbx_strand_id
1 'polypeptide(L)' 'MHIAHLSLTNFRNYERLELDLPPHLMVLQGDNAQGKTN' A
#
# COMPACT_ATOMS: atom_id res chain seq x y z
N MET A 1 12.02 -4.82 -12.36
CA MET A 1 11.91 -4.41 -10.93
C MET A 1 10.69 -5.10 -10.34
N HIS A 2 10.79 -5.72 -9.16
CA HIS A 2 9.69 -6.42 -8.47
C HIS A 2 9.72 -6.02 -6.99
N ILE A 3 8.59 -5.54 -6.47
CA ILE A 3 8.43 -5.19 -5.05
C ILE A 3 7.67 -6.34 -4.41
N ALA A 4 8.31 -7.04 -3.48
CA ALA A 4 7.69 -8.15 -2.75
C ALA A 4 6.97 -7.69 -1.47
N HIS A 5 7.44 -6.59 -0.89
CA HIS A 5 6.96 -6.10 0.40
C HIS A 5 7.06 -4.57 0.47
N LEU A 6 6.04 -3.93 1.03
CA LEU A 6 5.93 -2.49 1.23
C LEU A 6 5.65 -2.20 2.71
N SER A 7 6.58 -1.50 3.35
CA SER A 7 6.43 -0.97 4.70
C SER A 7 6.46 0.56 4.66
N LEU A 8 5.45 1.19 5.24
CA LEU A 8 5.36 2.64 5.41
C LEU A 8 5.14 2.96 6.88
N THR A 9 5.81 4.00 7.39
CA THR A 9 5.60 4.52 8.75
C THR A 9 5.56 6.04 8.69
N ASN A 10 4.54 6.65 9.31
CA ASN A 10 4.31 8.10 9.33
C ASN A 10 4.34 8.76 7.94
N PHE A 11 3.65 8.16 6.99
CA PHE A 11 3.63 8.62 5.60
C PHE A 11 2.21 8.98 5.14
N ARG A 12 2.01 10.27 4.84
CA ARG A 12 0.70 10.86 4.52
C ARG A 12 -0.34 10.49 5.58
N ASN A 13 -1.37 9.73 5.21
CA ASN A 13 -2.43 9.31 6.12
C ASN A 13 -2.19 7.91 6.74
N TYR A 14 -1.02 7.30 6.55
CA TYR A 14 -0.64 6.05 7.21
C TYR A 14 0.24 6.33 8.43
N GLU A 15 -0.24 5.96 9.62
CA GLU A 15 0.63 5.82 10.80
C GLU A 15 1.57 4.62 10.61
N ARG A 16 1.03 3.48 10.14
CA ARG A 16 1.78 2.30 9.71
C ARG A 16 1.03 1.53 8.62
N LEU A 17 1.75 1.02 7.62
CA LEU A 17 1.26 0.06 6.62
C LEU A 17 2.31 -1.03 6.42
N GLU A 18 1.87 -2.28 6.41
CA GLU A 18 2.68 -3.45 6.08
C GLU A 18 1.90 -4.28 5.06
N LEU A 19 2.49 -4.50 3.88
CA LEU A 19 1.80 -5.17 2.78
C LEU A 19 2.76 -6.04 1.97
N ASP A 20 2.42 -7.33 1.84
CA ASP A 20 3.07 -8.22 0.89
C ASP A 20 2.39 -8.12 -0.48
N LEU A 21 3.20 -7.98 -1.53
CA LEU A 21 2.74 -7.79 -2.90
C LEU A 21 3.03 -9.06 -3.72
N PRO A 22 2.00 -9.74 -4.24
CA PRO A 22 2.21 -10.90 -5.10
C PRO A 22 2.81 -10.47 -6.45
N PRO A 23 3.47 -11.38 -7.17
CA PRO A 23 4.01 -11.10 -8.51
C PRO A 23 2.91 -10.97 -9.60
N HIS A 24 1.64 -10.94 -9.19
CA HIS A 24 0.46 -10.91 -10.05
C HIS A 24 -0.34 -9.63 -9.83
N LEU A 25 -1.41 -9.45 -10.62
CA LEU A 25 -2.32 -8.33 -10.46
C LEU A 25 -2.94 -8.31 -9.04
N MET A 26 -2.88 -7.16 -8.40
CA MET A 26 -3.55 -6.87 -7.14
C MET A 26 -4.43 -5.63 -7.30
N VAL A 27 -5.63 -5.66 -6.73
CA VAL A 27 -6.54 -4.52 -6.70
C VAL A 27 -6.60 -3.95 -5.29
N LEU A 28 -6.27 -2.68 -5.15
CA LEU A 28 -6.44 -1.92 -3.90
C LEU A 28 -7.75 -1.13 -3.99
N GLN A 29 -8.73 -1.46 -3.15
CA GLN A 29 -10.05 -0.83 -3.10
C GLN A 29 -10.30 -0.15 -1.75
N GLY A 30 -11.04 0.95 -1.78
CA GLY A 30 -11.45 1.72 -0.60
C GLY A 30 -12.05 3.06 -1.02
N ASP A 31 -12.60 3.81 -0.08
CA ASP A 31 -13.22 5.11 -0.33
C ASP A 31 -12.20 6.22 -0.58
N ASN A 32 -12.67 7.41 -0.94
CA ASN A 32 -11.83 8.60 -1.07
C ASN A 32 -11.03 8.85 0.21
N ALA A 33 -9.79 9.33 0.05
CA ALA A 33 -8.86 9.62 1.14
C ALA A 33 -8.45 8.41 2.03
N GLN A 34 -8.65 7.17 1.58
CA GLN A 34 -8.17 5.96 2.29
C GLN A 34 -6.77 5.48 1.83
N GLY A 35 -5.92 6.38 1.31
CA GLY A 35 -4.48 6.10 1.14
C GLY A 35 -4.06 5.25 -0.07
N LYS A 36 -4.97 4.90 -1.00
CA LYS A 36 -4.67 4.08 -2.18
C LYS A 36 -3.59 4.65 -3.12
N THR A 37 -3.47 5.98 -3.20
CA THR A 37 -2.55 6.69 -4.12
C THR A 37 -1.26 7.16 -3.44
N ASN A 38 -1.13 6.93 -2.14
CA ASN A 38 -0.08 7.56 -1.33
C ASN A 38 1.33 7.25 -1.81
#